data_AF-A0A848TUM2-F1
#
_entry.id   AF-A0A848TUM2-F1
#
_cell.length_a   1.000
_cell.length_b   1.000
_cell.length_c   1.000
_cell.angle_alpha   90.00
_cell.angle_beta   90.00
_cell.angle_gamma   90.00
#
_symmetry.space_group_name_H-M   'P 1'
#
loop_
_entity.id
_entity.type
_entity.pdbx_description
1 polymer ?
#
loop_
_entity_poly.entity_id
_entity_poly.type
_entity_poly.pdbx_seq_one_letter_code
_entity_poly.pdbx_strand_id
1 'polypeptide(L)'
;MKKIVITAVLFFSIAFLFAQSHSHLSNKALTYPNIEGYVTLKADLHIHTVFSDGNVWPTIRVQEALRENLDAISLTEHLEYQPHKEDIPHPDRNRAYHLAMEEAKDHELLIVPGSEITRSEPVGHSNAVFIKDANLLMGNQPELPFWEAKKQDAFVFWNHPAWHAQSPTGNP
;
A
#
# COMPACT_ATOMS: atom_id res chain seq x y z
N MET A 1 6.76 -57.58 23.44
CA MET A 1 7.67 -56.56 22.86
C MET A 1 7.22 -56.10 21.47
N LYS A 2 7.09 -56.97 20.45
CA LYS A 2 6.63 -56.57 19.08
C LYS A 2 5.32 -55.77 19.05
N LYS A 3 4.29 -56.21 19.80
CA LYS A 3 3.00 -55.49 19.87
C LYS A 3 3.14 -54.07 20.43
N ILE A 4 3.96 -53.90 21.47
CA ILE A 4 4.21 -52.60 22.11
C ILE A 4 4.93 -51.64 21.14
N VAL A 5 5.91 -52.15 20.39
CA VAL A 5 6.65 -51.36 19.38
C VAL A 5 5.72 -50.91 18.25
N ILE A 6 4.86 -51.80 17.75
CA ILE A 6 3.89 -51.47 16.69
C ILE A 6 2.90 -50.41 17.20
N THR A 7 2.40 -50.55 18.42
CA THR A 7 1.48 -49.56 19.02
C THR A 7 2.16 -48.20 19.20
N ALA A 8 3.41 -48.15 19.65
CA ALA A 8 4.16 -46.91 19.78
C ALA A 8 4.40 -46.23 18.42
N VAL A 9 4.79 -46.99 17.39
CA VAL A 9 4.98 -46.47 16.03
C VAL A 9 3.66 -45.92 15.47
N LEU A 10 2.54 -46.61 15.66
CA LEU A 10 1.23 -46.13 15.22
C LEU A 10 0.87 -44.81 15.92
N PHE A 11 1.09 -44.74 17.25
CA PHE A 11 0.80 -43.55 18.04
C PHE A 11 1.64 -42.34 17.58
N PHE A 12 2.94 -42.52 17.38
CA PHE A 12 3.81 -41.46 16.86
C PHE A 12 3.42 -41.05 15.43
N SER A 13 3.06 -41.99 14.56
CA SER A 13 2.63 -41.69 13.18
C SER A 13 1.35 -40.86 13.15
N ILE A 14 0.40 -41.15 14.04
CA ILE A 14 -0.84 -40.38 14.19
C ILE A 14 -0.55 -38.98 14.74
N ALA A 15 0.34 -38.85 15.73
CA ALA A 15 0.73 -37.55 16.26
C ALA A 15 1.39 -36.64 15.21
N PHE A 16 2.21 -37.19 14.30
CA PHE A 16 2.79 -36.44 13.19
C PHE A 16 1.74 -35.95 12.18
N LEU A 17 0.67 -36.71 11.93
CA LEU A 17 -0.42 -36.29 11.04
C LEU A 17 -1.22 -35.12 11.61
N PHE A 18 -1.45 -35.09 12.92
CA PHE A 18 -2.14 -33.98 13.60
C PHE A 18 -1.25 -32.74 13.83
N ALA A 19 0.09 -32.89 13.79
CA ALA A 19 1.01 -31.76 13.93
C ALA A 19 1.14 -30.88 12.67
N GLN A 20 0.63 -31.32 11.51
CA GLN A 20 0.71 -30.58 10.24
C GLN A 20 -0.44 -29.58 10.01
N SER A 21 -1.44 -29.53 10.89
CA SER A 21 -2.50 -28.52 10.82
C SER A 21 -1.96 -27.17 11.29
N HIS A 22 -1.45 -26.37 10.35
CA HIS A 22 -1.18 -24.95 10.57
C HIS A 22 -2.26 -24.15 9.84
N SER A 23 -2.93 -23.24 10.55
CA SER A 23 -3.85 -22.30 9.92
C SER A 23 -3.18 -20.94 9.81
N HIS A 24 -2.99 -20.45 8.59
CA HIS A 24 -2.71 -19.03 8.34
C HIS A 24 -4.03 -18.24 8.33
N LEU A 25 -4.78 -18.33 9.43
CA LEU A 25 -5.98 -17.53 9.60
C LEU A 25 -5.53 -16.09 9.88
N SER A 26 -5.77 -15.21 8.89
CA SER A 26 -5.69 -13.77 9.09
C SER A 26 -6.57 -13.37 10.27
N ASN A 27 -6.13 -12.37 11.04
CA ASN A 27 -7.03 -11.70 11.99
C ASN A 27 -8.30 -11.24 11.25
N LYS A 28 -9.45 -11.29 11.92
CA LYS A 28 -10.68 -10.70 11.36
C LYS A 28 -10.43 -9.23 11.07
N ALA A 29 -10.83 -8.79 9.89
CA ALA A 29 -10.77 -7.39 9.52
C ALA A 29 -11.58 -6.52 10.49
N LEU A 30 -11.13 -5.28 10.70
CA LEU A 30 -11.78 -4.34 11.60
C LEU A 30 -13.09 -3.85 10.98
N THR A 31 -14.11 -3.71 11.83
CA THR A 31 -15.41 -3.16 11.45
C THR A 31 -15.68 -1.92 12.29
N TYR A 32 -16.04 -0.82 11.64
CA TYR A 32 -16.36 0.44 12.28
C TYR A 32 -17.84 0.76 12.06
N PRO A 33 -18.52 1.37 13.05
CA PRO A 33 -19.90 1.79 12.87
C PRO A 33 -19.99 2.95 11.88
N ASN A 34 -21.13 3.05 11.20
CA ASN A 34 -21.51 4.24 10.48
C ASN A 34 -21.88 5.37 11.46
N ILE A 35 -21.61 6.61 11.07
CA ILE A 35 -22.15 7.80 11.72
C ILE A 35 -23.51 8.11 11.10
N GLU A 36 -24.47 8.63 11.88
CA GLU A 36 -25.81 8.97 11.37
C GLU A 36 -25.73 9.87 10.12
N GLY A 37 -26.36 9.44 9.03
CA GLY A 37 -26.34 10.13 7.73
C GLY A 37 -25.13 9.84 6.83
N TYR A 38 -24.16 9.03 7.27
CA TYR A 38 -22.93 8.75 6.54
C TYR A 38 -22.62 7.25 6.49
N VAL A 39 -21.77 6.86 5.52
CA VAL A 39 -21.14 5.53 5.47
C VAL A 39 -19.66 5.69 5.82
N THR A 40 -19.19 4.91 6.79
CA THR A 40 -17.78 4.91 7.19
C THR A 40 -16.97 4.08 6.21
N LEU A 41 -16.05 4.73 5.49
CA LEU A 41 -15.10 4.06 4.61
C LEU A 41 -13.72 3.97 5.29
N LYS A 42 -13.07 2.81 5.19
CA LYS A 42 -11.68 2.58 5.59
C LYS A 42 -10.80 2.80 4.37
N ALA A 43 -9.83 3.69 4.46
CA ALA A 43 -8.95 4.01 3.36
C ALA A 43 -7.48 4.03 3.79
N ASP A 44 -6.60 3.61 2.89
CA ASP A 44 -5.16 3.86 2.99
C ASP A 44 -4.68 4.67 1.79
N LEU A 45 -4.38 5.95 2.02
CA LEU A 45 -4.06 6.91 0.96
C LEU A 45 -2.55 7.15 0.80
N HIS A 46 -1.70 6.34 1.45
CA HIS A 46 -0.25 6.49 1.36
C HIS A 46 0.47 5.14 1.48
N ILE A 47 0.59 4.46 0.34
CA ILE A 47 1.33 3.18 0.23
C ILE A 47 2.20 3.13 -1.01
N HIS A 48 3.27 2.34 -0.93
CA HIS A 48 4.29 2.19 -1.98
C HIS A 48 4.45 0.73 -2.42
N THR A 49 4.97 0.57 -3.63
CA THR A 49 5.30 -0.72 -4.24
C THR A 49 6.72 -0.71 -4.78
N VAL A 50 7.15 -1.82 -5.39
CA VAL A 50 8.47 -1.92 -6.02
C VAL A 50 8.71 -0.90 -7.14
N PHE A 51 7.67 -0.23 -7.64
CA PHE A 51 7.80 0.86 -8.61
C PHE A 51 8.42 2.13 -8.02
N SER A 52 8.57 2.26 -6.70
CA SER A 52 9.41 3.28 -6.07
C SER A 52 10.37 2.63 -5.08
N ASP A 53 10.06 2.67 -3.78
CA ASP A 53 10.88 2.16 -2.69
C ASP A 53 10.18 1.09 -1.84
N GLY A 54 8.94 0.71 -2.20
CA GLY A 54 8.23 -0.39 -1.59
C GLY A 54 8.80 -1.76 -2.00
N ASN A 55 8.41 -2.82 -1.28
CA ASN A 55 8.99 -4.16 -1.44
C ASN A 55 8.06 -5.19 -2.10
N VAL A 56 6.85 -4.81 -2.48
CA VAL A 56 5.83 -5.73 -3.04
C VAL A 56 5.33 -5.27 -4.40
N TRP A 57 4.89 -6.20 -5.23
CA TRP A 57 4.23 -5.87 -6.51
C TRP A 57 2.88 -5.18 -6.26
N PRO A 58 2.40 -4.25 -7.12
CA PRO A 58 1.15 -3.52 -6.91
C PRO A 58 -0.08 -4.36 -6.57
N THR A 59 -0.21 -5.56 -7.14
CA THR A 59 -1.35 -6.45 -6.87
C THR A 59 -1.38 -6.94 -5.42
N ILE A 60 -0.22 -7.03 -4.75
CA ILE A 60 -0.17 -7.42 -3.33
C ILE A 60 -0.81 -6.36 -2.45
N ARG A 61 -0.71 -5.06 -2.78
CA ARG A 61 -1.39 -3.99 -2.04
C ARG A 61 -2.91 -4.11 -2.13
N VAL A 62 -3.43 -4.52 -3.29
CA VAL A 62 -4.85 -4.83 -3.46
C VAL A 62 -5.26 -6.03 -2.60
N GLN A 63 -4.47 -7.10 -2.59
CA GLN A 63 -4.75 -8.29 -1.79
C GLN A 63 -4.69 -8.01 -0.28
N GLU A 64 -3.74 -7.20 0.18
CA GLU A 64 -3.66 -6.71 1.56
C GLU A 64 -4.92 -5.92 1.94
N ALA A 65 -5.32 -4.96 1.09
CA ALA A 65 -6.52 -4.16 1.30
C ALA A 65 -7.79 -5.01 1.39
N LEU A 66 -7.98 -5.99 0.50
CA LEU A 66 -9.12 -6.91 0.53
C LEU A 66 -9.12 -7.77 1.80
N ARG A 67 -7.95 -8.30 2.19
CA ARG A 67 -7.79 -9.10 3.40
C ARG A 67 -8.11 -8.29 4.66
N GLU A 68 -7.77 -7.01 4.67
CA GLU A 68 -7.99 -6.08 5.79
C GLU A 68 -9.34 -5.35 5.71
N ASN A 69 -10.17 -5.70 4.71
CA ASN A 69 -11.47 -5.09 4.46
C ASN A 69 -11.38 -3.56 4.33
N LEU A 70 -10.39 -3.05 3.61
CA LEU A 70 -10.36 -1.64 3.20
C LEU A 70 -11.34 -1.40 2.05
N ASP A 71 -11.91 -0.20 1.98
CA ASP A 71 -12.84 0.19 0.93
C ASP A 71 -12.14 1.02 -0.16
N ALA A 72 -11.02 1.68 0.16
CA ALA A 72 -10.23 2.43 -0.79
C ALA A 72 -8.72 2.38 -0.51
N ILE A 73 -7.89 2.35 -1.55
CA ILE A 73 -6.44 2.55 -1.43
C ILE A 73 -5.91 3.49 -2.51
N SER A 74 -4.76 4.10 -2.25
CA SER A 74 -4.00 4.89 -3.24
C SER A 74 -2.53 4.45 -3.25
N LEU A 75 -2.07 3.89 -4.37
CA LEU A 75 -0.66 3.56 -4.58
C LEU A 75 0.10 4.83 -4.97
N THR A 76 0.65 5.52 -3.99
CA THR A 76 1.22 6.87 -4.13
C THR A 76 2.73 6.81 -4.29
N GLU A 77 3.21 6.13 -5.34
CA GLU A 77 4.65 5.98 -5.59
C GLU A 77 5.38 7.33 -5.56
N HIS A 78 6.60 7.34 -5.02
CA HIS A 78 7.49 8.51 -5.07
C HIS A 78 7.77 8.93 -6.51
N LEU A 79 7.59 10.21 -6.85
CA LEU A 79 7.91 10.72 -8.19
C LEU A 79 9.43 10.80 -8.43
N GLU A 80 10.16 11.31 -7.44
CA GLU A 80 11.58 11.65 -7.51
C GLU A 80 12.48 10.50 -7.05
N TYR A 81 12.07 9.79 -6.00
CA TYR A 81 12.87 8.75 -5.36
C TYR A 81 12.51 7.37 -5.92
N GLN A 82 13.46 6.77 -6.64
CA GLN A 82 13.24 5.56 -7.45
C GLN A 82 14.42 4.60 -7.30
N PRO A 83 14.68 4.05 -6.09
CA PRO A 83 15.87 3.26 -5.81
C PRO A 83 15.96 1.98 -6.62
N HIS A 84 14.83 1.39 -7.04
CA HIS A 84 14.80 0.16 -7.83
C HIS A 84 14.91 0.39 -9.35
N LYS A 85 15.12 1.63 -9.83
CA LYS A 85 14.99 1.99 -11.25
C LYS A 85 15.88 1.19 -12.21
N GLU A 86 17.04 0.72 -11.75
CA GLU A 86 17.96 -0.07 -12.57
C GLU A 86 17.39 -1.45 -12.91
N ASP A 87 16.66 -2.07 -11.98
CA ASP A 87 16.05 -3.39 -12.14
C ASP A 87 14.58 -3.31 -12.58
N ILE A 88 13.86 -2.27 -12.12
CA ILE A 88 12.44 -2.02 -12.39
C ILE A 88 12.29 -0.61 -12.95
N PRO A 89 12.45 -0.43 -14.27
CA PRO A 89 12.25 0.87 -14.91
C PRO A 89 10.80 1.35 -14.74
N HIS A 90 10.66 2.61 -14.33
CA HIS A 90 9.36 3.25 -14.12
C HIS A 90 9.21 4.52 -14.98
N PRO A 91 9.18 4.41 -16.33
CA PRO A 91 9.07 5.57 -17.21
C PRO A 91 7.67 6.20 -17.23
N ASP A 92 6.62 5.42 -16.94
CA ASP A 92 5.23 5.89 -16.79
C ASP A 92 4.83 5.81 -15.32
N ARG A 93 4.62 6.97 -14.69
CA ARG A 93 4.29 7.10 -13.26
C ARG A 93 2.89 6.62 -12.90
N ASN A 94 2.06 6.28 -13.88
CA ASN A 94 0.74 5.69 -13.63
C ASN A 94 0.77 4.16 -13.60
N ARG A 95 1.95 3.53 -13.80
CA ARG A 95 2.00 2.09 -14.05
C ARG A 95 1.54 1.26 -12.84
N ALA A 96 1.92 1.64 -11.63
CA ALA A 96 1.48 0.96 -10.42
C ALA A 96 -0.05 1.03 -10.25
N TYR A 97 -0.64 2.21 -10.49
CA TYR A 97 -2.10 2.41 -10.50
C TYR A 97 -2.81 1.50 -11.50
N HIS A 98 -2.34 1.42 -12.75
CA HIS A 98 -2.95 0.55 -13.77
C HIS A 98 -2.93 -0.92 -13.39
N LEU A 99 -1.83 -1.40 -12.79
CA LEU A 99 -1.71 -2.79 -12.33
C LEU A 99 -2.65 -3.08 -11.16
N ALA A 100 -2.80 -2.14 -10.22
CA ALA A 100 -3.75 -2.27 -9.12
C ALA A 100 -5.21 -2.22 -9.59
N MET A 101 -5.54 -1.36 -10.57
CA MET A 101 -6.86 -1.31 -11.18
C MET A 101 -7.25 -2.63 -11.85
N GLU A 102 -6.32 -3.27 -12.55
CA GLU A 102 -6.60 -4.57 -13.20
C GLU A 102 -6.84 -5.67 -12.16
N GLU A 103 -6.04 -5.72 -11.08
CA GLU A 103 -6.25 -6.68 -9.98
C GLU A 103 -7.58 -6.42 -9.24
N ALA A 104 -7.95 -5.16 -9.03
CA ALA A 104 -9.15 -4.78 -8.30
C ALA A 104 -10.45 -4.90 -9.13
N LYS A 105 -10.37 -5.19 -10.44
CA LYS A 105 -11.49 -5.12 -11.38
C LYS A 105 -12.72 -5.95 -10.99
N ASP A 106 -12.50 -7.11 -10.38
CA ASP A 106 -13.56 -8.03 -9.94
C ASP A 106 -13.89 -7.88 -8.45
N HIS A 107 -13.45 -6.78 -7.83
CA HIS A 107 -13.65 -6.46 -6.42
C HIS A 107 -14.29 -5.06 -6.26
N GLU A 108 -14.90 -4.81 -5.11
CA GLU A 108 -15.51 -3.51 -4.79
C GLU A 108 -14.49 -2.52 -4.18
N LEU A 109 -13.19 -2.83 -4.25
CA LEU A 109 -12.13 -1.97 -3.74
C LEU A 109 -11.91 -0.77 -4.66
N LEU A 110 -12.00 0.44 -4.11
CA LEU A 110 -11.73 1.67 -4.84
C LEU A 110 -10.22 1.91 -4.94
N ILE A 111 -9.68 1.94 -6.15
CA ILE A 111 -8.29 2.36 -6.38
C ILE A 111 -8.28 3.83 -6.77
N VAL A 112 -7.77 4.67 -5.89
CA VAL A 112 -7.61 6.10 -6.10
C VAL A 112 -6.26 6.35 -6.78
N PRO A 113 -6.20 7.04 -7.93
CA PRO A 113 -4.93 7.43 -8.54
C PRO A 113 -4.24 8.49 -7.68
N GLY A 114 -2.95 8.32 -7.44
CA GLY A 114 -2.16 9.25 -6.64
C GLY A 114 -0.66 9.05 -6.80
N SER A 115 0.12 10.00 -6.29
CA SER A 115 1.59 9.93 -6.26
C SER A 115 2.13 10.77 -5.10
N GLU A 116 3.30 10.40 -4.58
CA GLU A 116 4.00 11.17 -3.56
C GLU A 116 5.01 12.13 -4.19
N ILE A 117 4.78 13.43 -3.97
CA ILE A 117 5.74 14.49 -4.24
C ILE A 117 6.78 14.45 -3.13
N THR A 118 8.01 14.10 -3.47
CA THR A 118 9.09 13.73 -2.54
C THR A 118 10.23 14.72 -2.63
N ARG A 119 10.24 15.70 -1.73
CA ARG A 119 11.26 16.77 -1.73
C ARG A 119 11.93 16.88 -0.38
N SER A 120 13.12 17.46 -0.39
CA SER A 120 13.80 17.89 0.82
C SER A 120 13.07 19.05 1.48
N GLU A 121 13.45 19.36 2.71
CA GLU A 121 13.01 20.59 3.37
C GLU A 121 13.33 21.84 2.53
N PRO A 122 12.47 22.88 2.58
CA PRO A 122 11.28 23.02 3.44
C PRO A 122 10.00 22.42 2.84
N VAL A 123 10.05 21.87 1.63
CA VAL A 123 8.87 21.40 0.89
C VAL A 123 8.36 20.08 1.46
N GLY A 124 9.29 19.19 1.82
CA GLY A 124 8.97 17.89 2.40
C GLY A 124 8.19 17.00 1.44
N HIS A 125 7.33 16.17 2.00
CA HIS A 125 6.64 15.10 1.29
C HIS A 125 5.13 15.35 1.27
N SER A 126 4.47 15.26 0.13
CA SER A 126 3.01 15.41 0.05
C SER A 126 2.42 14.45 -0.94
N ASN A 127 1.30 13.84 -0.59
CA ASN A 127 0.53 13.05 -1.55
C ASN A 127 -0.46 13.95 -2.28
N ALA A 128 -0.51 13.77 -3.61
CA ALA A 128 -1.59 14.23 -4.45
C ALA A 128 -2.42 13.02 -4.88
N VAL A 129 -3.67 12.93 -4.44
CA VAL A 129 -4.62 11.86 -4.79
C VAL A 129 -5.78 12.42 -5.61
N PHE A 130 -6.51 11.54 -6.31
CA PHE A 130 -7.48 11.89 -7.35
C PHE A 130 -6.85 12.63 -8.55
N ILE A 131 -5.57 12.39 -8.80
CA ILE A 131 -4.88 12.88 -10.01
C ILE A 131 -5.38 12.11 -11.25
N LYS A 132 -5.25 12.72 -12.43
CA LYS A 132 -5.57 12.12 -13.72
C LYS A 132 -4.33 11.55 -14.42
N ASP A 133 -3.16 12.15 -14.20
CA ASP A 133 -1.88 11.70 -14.76
C ASP A 133 -0.72 12.12 -13.84
N ALA A 134 -0.06 11.12 -13.25
CA ALA A 134 1.11 11.28 -12.39
C ALA A 134 2.35 11.77 -13.16
N ASN A 135 2.44 11.53 -14.47
CA ASN A 135 3.59 11.97 -15.26
C ASN A 135 3.69 13.51 -15.31
N LEU A 136 2.54 14.20 -15.32
CA LEU A 136 2.49 15.65 -15.35
C LEU A 136 3.04 16.29 -14.07
N LEU A 137 3.04 15.58 -12.94
CA LEU A 137 3.57 16.10 -11.68
C LEU A 137 5.11 16.13 -11.69
N MET A 138 5.79 15.47 -12.63
CA MET A 138 7.25 15.47 -12.68
C MET A 138 7.81 16.82 -13.11
N GLY A 139 8.76 17.34 -12.34
CA GLY A 139 9.50 18.57 -12.68
C GLY A 139 10.62 18.88 -11.70
N ASN A 140 11.53 19.77 -12.10
CA ASN A 140 12.65 20.17 -11.25
C ASN A 140 12.26 21.25 -10.22
N GLN A 141 11.33 22.13 -10.59
CA GLN A 141 10.87 23.20 -9.71
C GLN A 141 9.96 22.63 -8.61
N PRO A 142 10.18 22.95 -7.32
CA PRO A 142 9.41 22.36 -6.24
C PRO A 142 7.90 22.63 -6.29
N GLU A 143 7.49 23.77 -6.88
CA GLU A 143 6.10 24.20 -6.98
C GLU A 143 5.33 23.57 -8.15
N LEU A 144 6.03 23.07 -9.17
CA LEU A 144 5.41 22.50 -10.37
C LEU A 144 4.48 21.31 -10.05
N PRO A 145 4.90 20.30 -9.26
CA PRO A 145 4.01 19.18 -8.92
C PRO A 145 2.71 19.64 -8.27
N PHE A 146 2.75 20.66 -7.40
CA PHE A 146 1.56 21.20 -6.73
C PHE A 146 0.65 21.98 -7.68
N TRP A 147 1.22 22.73 -8.64
CA TRP A 147 0.43 23.40 -9.67
C TRP A 147 -0.27 22.41 -10.59
N GLU A 148 0.42 21.34 -11.00
CA GLU A 148 -0.15 20.30 -11.84
C GLU A 148 -1.20 19.47 -11.08
N ALA A 149 -0.95 19.14 -9.82
CA ALA A 149 -1.97 18.53 -8.94
C ALA A 149 -3.22 19.41 -8.86
N LYS A 150 -3.07 20.72 -8.64
CA LYS A 150 -4.19 21.68 -8.62
C LYS A 150 -4.94 21.73 -9.96
N LYS A 151 -4.26 21.74 -11.11
CA LYS A 151 -4.90 21.71 -12.43
C LYS A 151 -5.72 20.44 -12.67
N GLN A 152 -5.38 19.36 -11.97
CA GLN A 152 -6.08 18.09 -12.05
C GLN A 152 -7.23 17.96 -11.03
N ASP A 153 -7.48 19.00 -10.21
CA ASP A 153 -8.42 19.00 -9.08
C ASP A 153 -8.08 17.94 -8.01
N ALA A 154 -6.79 17.64 -7.85
CA ALA A 154 -6.31 16.68 -6.88
C ALA A 154 -6.52 17.15 -5.44
N PHE A 155 -6.79 16.20 -4.55
CA PHE A 155 -6.69 16.43 -3.11
C PHE A 155 -5.24 16.26 -2.67
N VAL A 156 -4.66 17.29 -2.05
CA VAL A 156 -3.26 17.31 -1.63
C VAL A 156 -3.17 17.42 -0.11
N PHE A 157 -2.38 16.55 0.52
CA PHE A 157 -2.11 16.59 1.96
C PHE A 157 -0.62 16.42 2.26
N TRP A 158 -0.17 17.05 3.35
CA TRP A 158 1.22 17.00 3.78
C TRP A 158 1.49 15.70 4.55
N ASN A 159 2.48 14.93 4.08
CA ASN A 159 2.84 13.64 4.66
C ASN A 159 3.77 13.84 5.86
N HIS A 160 3.54 13.04 6.91
CA HIS A 160 4.44 12.83 8.05
C HIS A 160 5.33 14.03 8.42
N PRO A 161 4.74 15.19 8.79
CA PRO A 161 5.47 16.45 9.01
C PRO A 161 6.50 16.39 10.13
N ALA A 162 6.31 15.47 11.08
CA ALA A 162 7.21 15.23 12.19
C ALA A 162 8.27 14.14 11.91
N TRP A 163 8.46 13.73 10.65
CA TRP A 163 9.44 12.71 10.31
C TRP A 163 10.86 13.17 10.67
N HIS A 164 11.48 12.47 11.62
CA HIS A 164 12.73 12.88 12.27
C HIS A 164 13.87 13.20 11.31
N ALA A 165 13.95 12.52 10.16
CA ALA A 165 15.02 12.75 9.18
C ALA A 165 14.96 14.14 8.53
N GLN A 166 13.76 14.73 8.44
CA GLN A 166 13.56 16.10 7.94
C GLN A 166 13.34 17.07 9.10
N SER A 167 12.55 16.70 10.10
CA SER A 167 12.31 17.52 11.29
C SER A 167 12.82 16.83 12.57
N PRO A 168 14.11 16.95 12.93
CA PRO A 168 14.70 16.27 14.10
C PRO A 168 14.00 16.58 15.43
N THR A 169 13.37 17.75 15.53
CA THR A 169 12.62 18.21 16.71
C THR A 169 11.10 18.17 16.50
N GLY A 170 10.62 17.46 15.47
CA GLY A 170 9.19 17.33 15.17
C GLY A 170 8.44 16.55 16.25
N ASN A 171 7.19 16.93 16.53
CA ASN A 171 6.30 16.24 17.45
C ASN A 171 5.05 15.75 16.67
N PRO A 172 4.78 14.44 16.62
CA PRO A 172 3.65 13.88 15.86
C PRO A 172 2.28 14.18 16.46
#